data_AF-A0A6G0YDQ8-F1
#
_entry.id   AF-A0A6G0YDQ8-F1
#
_cell.length_a   1.000
_cell.length_b   1.000
_cell.length_c   1.000
_cell.angle_alpha   90.00
_cell.angle_beta   90.00
_cell.angle_gamma   90.00
#
_symmetry.space_group_name_H-M   'P 1'
#
loop_
_entity.id
_entity.type
_entity.pdbx_description
1 polymer ?
#
loop_
_entity_poly.entity_id
_entity_poly.type
_entity_poly.pdbx_seq_one_letter_code
_entity_poly.pdbx_strand_id
1 'polypeptide(L)'
;MEIDICYVWVPGHCGIHGNEKADLEASKAASSQDTPLLNVYTYEDKKKQTKQVLYHEWLKMWTNQNTKLTQIKNNIQTWNNPGLKRKEETILNRLRIGHTFITHRHLI
;
A
#
# COMPACT_ATOMS: atom_id res chain seq x y z
N MET A 1 -22.57 -43.40 -18.90
CA MET A 1 -21.50 -43.55 -17.90
C MET A 1 -21.43 -42.23 -17.17
N GLU A 2 -21.77 -42.24 -15.89
CA GLU A 2 -21.70 -41.07 -15.03
C GLU A 2 -20.31 -41.05 -14.38
N ILE A 3 -19.59 -39.92 -14.47
CA ILE A 3 -18.25 -39.78 -13.89
C ILE A 3 -18.44 -39.23 -12.48
N ASP A 4 -18.01 -40.00 -11.48
CA ASP A 4 -17.93 -39.54 -10.10
C ASP A 4 -16.60 -38.83 -9.88
N ILE A 5 -16.64 -37.61 -9.34
CA ILE A 5 -15.47 -36.75 -9.12
C ILE A 5 -15.42 -36.35 -7.65
N CYS A 6 -14.31 -36.68 -7.00
CA CYS A 6 -14.01 -36.28 -5.63
C CYS A 6 -12.89 -35.22 -5.61
N TYR A 7 -13.06 -34.17 -4.81
CA TYR A 7 -12.07 -33.12 -4.60
C TYR A 7 -11.37 -33.28 -3.25
N VAL A 8 -10.05 -33.12 -3.23
CA VAL A 8 -9.23 -33.22 -2.01
C VAL A 8 -8.22 -32.09 -1.99
N TRP A 9 -8.01 -31.50 -0.81
CA TRP A 9 -6.95 -30.53 -0.58
C TRP A 9 -5.66 -31.23 -0.13
N VAL A 10 -4.56 -30.92 -0.80
CA VAL A 10 -3.24 -31.48 -0.51
C VAL A 10 -2.29 -30.34 -0.15
N PRO A 11 -1.49 -30.47 0.92
CA PRO A 11 -0.45 -29.49 1.22
C PRO A 11 0.64 -29.48 0.14
N GLY A 12 1.09 -28.28 -0.24
CA GLY A 12 2.15 -28.10 -1.23
C GLY A 12 3.48 -28.68 -0.76
N HIS A 13 4.35 -29.07 -1.72
CA HIS A 13 5.72 -29.56 -1.47
C HIS A 13 5.82 -30.77 -0.51
N CYS A 14 4.84 -31.68 -0.56
CA CYS A 14 4.78 -32.83 0.33
C CYS A 14 5.27 -34.15 -0.29
N GLY A 15 6.03 -34.12 -1.38
CA GLY A 15 6.56 -35.35 -2.00
C GLY A 15 5.57 -36.10 -2.89
N ILE A 16 4.34 -35.58 -3.08
CA ILE A 16 3.35 -36.25 -3.93
C ILE A 16 3.70 -35.98 -5.39
N HIS A 17 4.27 -37.00 -6.04
CA HIS A 17 4.82 -36.90 -7.39
C HIS A 17 3.89 -36.22 -8.41
N GLY A 18 2.60 -36.56 -8.41
CA GLY A 18 1.62 -35.94 -9.32
C GLY A 18 1.40 -34.44 -9.05
N ASN A 19 1.34 -34.05 -7.77
CA ASN A 19 1.21 -32.65 -7.37
C ASN A 19 2.48 -31.86 -7.71
N GLU A 20 3.65 -32.41 -7.38
CA GLU A 20 4.94 -31.76 -7.66
C GLU A 20 5.19 -31.58 -9.16
N LYS A 21 4.79 -32.57 -9.97
CA LYS A 21 4.84 -32.44 -11.43
C LYS A 21 3.89 -31.35 -11.92
N ALA A 22 2.67 -31.28 -11.39
CA ALA A 22 1.72 -30.23 -11.74
C ALA A 22 2.27 -28.84 -11.37
N ASP A 23 2.82 -28.67 -10.16
CA ASP A 23 3.43 -27.42 -9.69
C ASP A 23 4.64 -27.01 -10.56
N LEU A 24 5.51 -27.96 -10.90
CA LEU A 24 6.66 -27.72 -11.77
C LEU A 24 6.24 -27.24 -13.16
N GLU A 25 5.28 -27.92 -13.80
CA GLU A 25 4.81 -27.54 -15.13
C GLU A 25 4.04 -26.21 -15.09
N ALA A 26 3.27 -25.94 -14.03
CA ALA A 26 2.62 -24.65 -13.81
C ALA A 26 3.66 -23.51 -13.69
N SER A 27 4.76 -23.74 -12.96
CA SER A 27 5.86 -22.78 -12.84
C SER A 27 6.57 -22.52 -14.17
N LYS A 28 6.80 -23.57 -14.99
CA LYS A 28 7.39 -23.43 -16.33
C LYS A 28 6.45 -22.64 -17.24
N ALA A 29 5.16 -22.95 -17.24
CA ALA A 29 4.16 -22.24 -18.02
C ALA A 29 4.10 -20.76 -17.62
N ALA A 30 4.09 -20.45 -16.33
CA ALA A 30 4.08 -19.06 -15.84
C ALA A 30 5.30 -18.24 -16.33
N SER A 31 6.42 -18.90 -16.63
CA SER A 31 7.65 -18.25 -17.09
C SER A 31 7.88 -18.36 -18.61
N SER A 32 7.00 -19.05 -19.34
CA SER A 32 7.15 -19.28 -20.78
C SER A 32 6.87 -18.00 -21.58
N GLN A 33 7.64 -17.78 -22.64
CA GLN A 33 7.42 -16.66 -23.58
C GLN A 33 6.17 -16.87 -24.45
N ASP A 34 5.73 -18.12 -24.62
CA ASP A 34 4.54 -18.47 -25.39
C ASP A 34 3.25 -18.30 -24.57
N THR A 35 3.36 -18.04 -23.27
CA THR A 35 2.19 -17.84 -22.41
C THR A 35 1.50 -16.52 -22.76
N PRO A 36 0.22 -16.55 -23.17
CA PRO A 36 -0.49 -15.34 -23.54
C PRO A 36 -0.63 -14.43 -22.31
N LEU A 37 -0.14 -13.20 -22.43
CA LEU A 37 -0.40 -12.14 -21.47
C LEU A 37 -1.88 -11.77 -21.54
N LEU A 38 -2.66 -12.34 -20.63
CA LEU A 38 -4.04 -11.94 -20.44
C LEU A 38 -4.05 -10.62 -19.68
N ASN A 39 -4.62 -9.56 -20.27
CA ASN A 39 -4.92 -8.30 -19.59
C ASN A 39 -6.13 -8.44 -18.65
N VAL A 40 -6.12 -9.49 -17.84
CA VAL A 40 -7.16 -9.78 -16.86
C VAL A 40 -6.67 -9.24 -15.52
N TYR A 41 -7.29 -8.14 -15.11
CA TYR A 41 -7.12 -7.59 -13.77
C TYR A 41 -8.39 -7.85 -12.98
N THR A 42 -8.22 -8.20 -11.71
CA THR A 42 -9.35 -8.29 -10.80
C THR A 42 -9.82 -6.88 -10.42
N TYR A 43 -11.02 -6.81 -9.83
CA TYR A 43 -11.49 -5.57 -9.21
C TYR A 43 -10.51 -5.04 -8.14
N GLU A 44 -9.92 -5.93 -7.35
CA GLU A 44 -8.95 -5.55 -6.30
C GLU A 44 -7.66 -4.98 -6.90
N ASP A 45 -7.19 -5.52 -8.03
CA ASP A 45 -6.02 -4.96 -8.74
C ASP A 45 -6.29 -3.53 -9.19
N LYS A 46 -7.45 -3.27 -9.78
CA LYS A 46 -7.84 -1.92 -10.20
C LYS A 46 -7.98 -0.96 -9.03
N LYS A 47 -8.63 -1.39 -7.96
CA LYS A 47 -8.77 -0.61 -6.73
C LYS A 47 -7.41 -0.27 -6.14
N LYS A 48 -6.46 -1.21 -6.11
CA LYS A 48 -5.09 -0.98 -5.66
C LYS A 48 -4.37 0.03 -6.58
N GLN A 49 -4.47 -0.13 -7.89
CA GLN A 49 -3.89 0.80 -8.87
C GLN A 49 -4.44 2.22 -8.69
N THR A 50 -5.75 2.38 -8.56
CA THR A 50 -6.38 3.69 -8.32
C THR A 50 -5.87 4.32 -7.03
N LYS A 51 -5.78 3.57 -5.93
CA LYS A 51 -5.22 4.07 -4.67
C LYS A 51 -3.77 4.56 -4.84
N GLN A 52 -2.95 3.83 -5.59
CA GLN A 52 -1.56 4.23 -5.84
C GLN A 52 -1.47 5.54 -6.63
N VAL A 53 -2.28 5.69 -7.68
CA VAL A 53 -2.34 6.93 -8.48
C VAL A 53 -2.78 8.11 -7.61
N LEU A 54 -3.85 7.95 -6.83
CA LEU A 54 -4.33 9.00 -5.92
C LEU A 54 -3.28 9.38 -4.87
N TYR A 55 -2.60 8.40 -4.29
CA TYR A 55 -1.53 8.65 -3.33
C TYR A 55 -0.37 9.44 -3.98
N HIS A 56 0.01 9.08 -5.20
CA HIS A 56 1.09 9.75 -5.92
C HIS A 56 0.74 11.20 -6.25
N GLU A 57 -0.46 11.44 -6.80
CA GLU A 57 -0.91 12.80 -7.10
C GLU A 57 -1.05 13.64 -5.82
N TRP A 58 -1.56 13.06 -4.73
CA TRP A 58 -1.63 13.76 -3.45
C TRP A 58 -0.24 14.11 -2.91
N LEU A 59 0.71 13.17 -2.95
CA LEU A 59 2.09 13.43 -2.54
C LEU A 59 2.71 14.56 -3.37
N LYS A 60 2.54 14.52 -4.70
CA LYS A 60 3.03 15.55 -5.61
C LYS A 60 2.42 16.92 -5.30
N MET A 61 1.11 16.99 -5.11
CA MET A 61 0.43 18.23 -4.69
C MET A 61 0.97 18.74 -3.36
N TRP A 62 1.19 17.85 -2.39
CA TRP A 62 1.73 18.19 -1.08
C TRP A 62 3.15 18.75 -1.17
N THR A 63 4.06 18.04 -1.83
CA THR A 63 5.47 18.44 -1.94
C THR A 63 5.68 19.73 -2.74
N ASN A 64 4.76 20.04 -3.65
CA ASN A 64 4.82 21.27 -4.46
C ASN A 64 4.32 22.51 -3.72
N GLN A 65 3.72 22.38 -2.54
CA GLN A 65 3.33 23.54 -1.73
C GLN A 65 4.55 24.18 -1.07
N ASN A 66 4.58 25.52 -1.03
CA ASN A 66 5.59 26.28 -0.30
C ASN A 66 5.02 26.78 1.04
N THR A 67 4.87 25.87 2.02
CA THR A 67 4.38 26.21 3.36
C THR A 67 5.44 25.86 4.40
N LYS A 68 5.34 26.46 5.60
CA LYS A 68 6.21 26.08 6.74
C LYS A 68 6.14 24.58 7.05
N LEU A 69 4.98 23.95 6.82
CA LEU A 69 4.79 22.55 7.11
C LEU A 69 5.50 21.65 6.09
N THR A 70 5.49 22.01 4.80
CA THR A 70 6.19 21.23 3.76
C THR A 70 7.71 21.32 3.88
N GLN A 71 8.23 22.42 4.43
CA GLN A 71 9.66 22.55 4.79
C GLN A 71 10.10 21.53 5.85
N ILE A 72 9.20 21.16 6.77
CA ILE A 72 9.50 20.23 7.87
C ILE A 72 9.08 18.80 7.52
N LYS A 73 8.08 18.64 6.64
CA LYS A 73 7.51 17.35 6.26
C LYS A 73 7.19 17.30 4.77
N ASN A 74 8.04 16.60 4.05
CA ASN A 74 7.93 16.37 2.60
C ASN A 74 7.16 15.09 2.22
N ASN A 75 6.28 14.58 3.09
CA ASN A 75 5.46 13.41 2.79
C ASN A 75 4.08 13.51 3.43
N ILE A 76 3.14 12.70 2.94
CA ILE A 76 1.72 12.70 3.35
C ILE A 76 1.41 11.69 4.48
N GLN A 77 2.42 11.01 5.02
CA GLN A 77 2.21 10.05 6.12
C GLN A 77 1.80 10.79 7.39
N THR A 78 0.95 10.21 8.23
CA THR A 78 0.62 10.80 9.53
C THR A 78 1.85 10.86 10.43
N TRP A 79 1.95 11.88 11.29
CA TRP A 79 2.95 11.88 12.35
C TRP A 79 2.63 10.76 13.34
N ASN A 80 3.59 9.86 13.59
CA ASN A 80 3.42 8.83 14.60
C ASN A 80 3.60 9.44 15.99
N ASN A 81 2.51 9.82 16.63
CA ASN A 81 2.48 10.42 17.96
C ASN A 81 1.63 9.54 18.91
N PRO A 82 2.07 8.31 19.22
CA PRO A 82 1.25 7.40 20.00
C PRO A 82 1.04 7.94 21.43
N GLY A 83 -0.21 7.84 21.92
CA GLY A 83 -0.54 8.19 23.30
C GLY A 83 -0.74 9.69 23.58
N LEU A 84 -0.58 10.58 22.60
CA LEU A 84 -0.87 12.01 22.79
C LEU A 84 -2.37 12.29 22.75
N LYS A 85 -2.85 13.14 23.67
CA LYS A 85 -4.20 13.70 23.62
C LYS A 85 -4.24 14.84 22.59
N ARG A 86 -5.43 15.15 22.09
CA ARG A 86 -5.67 16.22 21.09
C ARG A 86 -5.00 17.56 21.43
N LYS A 87 -4.99 17.95 22.71
CA LYS A 87 -4.36 19.19 23.19
C LYS A 87 -2.83 19.16 23.00
N GLU A 88 -2.19 18.04 23.34
CA GLU A 88 -0.74 17.84 23.25
C GLU A 88 -0.30 17.79 21.78
N GLU A 89 -1.04 17.08 20.92
CA GLU A 89 -0.78 17.08 19.49
C GLU A 89 -0.87 18.48 18.88
N THR A 90 -1.85 19.28 19.33
CA THR A 90 -2.01 20.66 18.85
C THR A 90 -0.83 21.53 19.26
N ILE A 91 -0.38 21.42 20.51
CA ILE A 91 0.82 22.12 21.00
C ILE A 91 2.03 21.68 20.18
N LEU A 92 2.25 20.38 20.01
CA LEU A 92 3.37 19.83 19.26
C LEU A 92 3.39 20.30 17.79
N ASN A 93 2.23 20.29 17.11
CA ASN A 93 2.14 20.74 15.73
C ASN A 93 2.40 22.25 15.60
N ARG A 94 1.93 23.08 16.55
CA ARG A 94 2.26 24.52 16.61
C ARG A 94 3.75 24.74 16.82
N LEU A 95 4.36 24.00 17.73
CA LEU A 95 5.81 24.08 17.99
C LEU A 95 6.63 23.71 16.75
N ARG A 96 6.26 22.64 16.04
CA ARG A 96 6.93 22.22 14.79
C ARG A 96 7.02 23.37 13.79
N ILE A 97 5.92 24.09 13.55
CA ILE A 97 5.88 25.21 12.60
C ILE A 97 6.32 26.57 13.20
N GLY A 98 6.84 26.56 14.44
CA GLY A 98 7.35 27.76 15.10
C GLY A 98 6.27 28.75 15.56
N HIS A 99 5.03 28.31 15.78
CA HIS A 99 3.93 29.14 16.29
C HIS A 99 3.97 29.21 17.81
N THR A 100 4.73 30.18 18.34
CA THR A 100 4.81 30.47 19.78
C THR A 100 4.16 31.81 20.10
N PHE A 101 3.99 32.11 21.39
CA PHE A 101 3.51 33.43 21.82
C PHE A 101 4.42 34.57 21.34
N ILE A 102 5.73 34.34 21.27
CA ILE A 102 6.69 35.36 20.86
C ILE A 102 6.56 35.66 19.36
N THR A 103 6.42 34.62 18.52
CA THR A 103 6.48 34.77 17.06
C THR A 103 5.09 34.95 16.41
N HIS A 104 4.01 34.46 17.02
CA HIS A 104 2.68 34.40 16.42
C HIS A 104 1.57 34.75 17.42
N ARG A 105 1.81 35.71 18.32
CA ARG A 105 0.81 36.20 19.31
C ARG A 105 -0.57 36.48 18.72
N HIS A 106 -0.63 36.97 17.47
CA HIS A 106 -1.87 37.33 16.78
C HIS A 106 -2.68 36.12 16.25
N LEU A 107 -2.14 34.89 16.31
CA LEU A 107 -2.79 33.65 15.90
C LEU A 107 -3.08 32.69 17.08
N ILE A 108 -2.75 33.10 18.31
CA ILE A 108 -2.96 32.32 19.55
C ILE A 108 -4.23 32.81 20.22
#